data_AF-A0A397FLA8-F1
#
_entry.id   AF-A0A397FLA8-F1
#
_cell.length_a   1.000
_cell.length_b   1.000
_cell.length_c   1.000
_cell.angle_alpha   90.00
_cell.angle_beta   90.00
_cell.angle_gamma   90.00
#
_symmetry.space_group_name_H-M   'P 1'
#
loop_
_entity.id
_entity.type
_entity.pdbx_description
1 polymer ?
#
loop_
_entity_poly.entity_id
_entity_poly.type
_entity_poly.pdbx_seq_one_letter_code
_entity_poly.pdbx_strand_id
1 'polypeptide(L)' 'MKEKNEKKYLPLYETIYHCISCDKKYQTTSTYVRDNLINNCSNCNIFYTGSLASEVKTGMVEKFHQRSQKVKMKNKIT' A
#
# COMPACT_ATOMS: atom_id res chain seq x y z
N MET A 1 -27.50 39.15 -22.97
CA MET A 1 -27.57 38.28 -21.78
C MET A 1 -27.06 36.91 -22.19
N LYS A 2 -25.89 36.49 -21.70
CA LYS A 2 -25.33 35.16 -22.03
C LYS A 2 -25.84 34.19 -20.97
N GLU A 3 -26.73 33.29 -21.35
CA GLU A 3 -27.19 32.17 -20.53
C GLU A 3 -25.96 31.34 -20.16
N LYS A 4 -25.60 31.37 -18.87
CA LYS A 4 -24.59 30.45 -18.33
C LYS A 4 -25.25 29.08 -18.28
N ASN A 5 -24.81 28.18 -19.15
CA ASN A 5 -25.07 26.74 -19.03
C ASN A 5 -24.48 26.25 -17.70
N GLU A 6 -25.27 26.29 -16.64
CA GLU A 6 -24.91 25.82 -15.32
C GLU A 6 -24.96 24.30 -15.33
N LYS A 7 -23.81 23.67 -15.58
CA LYS A 7 -23.67 22.21 -15.48
C LYS A 7 -24.09 21.79 -14.07
N LYS A 8 -25.19 21.05 -13.98
CA LYS A 8 -25.76 20.52 -12.74
C LYS A 8 -24.83 19.43 -12.17
N TYR A 9 -23.79 19.83 -11.45
CA TYR A 9 -22.95 18.89 -10.72
C TYR A 9 -23.64 18.46 -9.43
N LEU A 10 -23.41 17.20 -9.04
CA LEU A 10 -23.83 16.70 -7.73
C LEU A 10 -23.07 17.47 -6.63
N PRO A 11 -23.68 17.67 -5.45
CA PRO A 11 -23.02 18.34 -4.34
C PRO A 11 -21.80 17.54 -3.88
N LEU A 12 -20.71 18.26 -3.59
CA LEU A 12 -19.49 17.73 -3.00
C LEU A 12 -19.45 18.11 -1.53
N TYR A 13 -19.06 17.17 -0.68
CA TYR A 13 -18.96 17.32 0.75
C TYR A 13 -17.53 17.03 1.19
N GLU A 14 -17.09 17.69 2.26
CA GLU A 14 -15.85 17.30 2.95
C GLU A 14 -16.10 16.01 3.73
N THR A 15 -15.27 15.00 3.48
CA THR A 15 -15.34 13.71 4.14
C THR A 15 -13.99 13.26 4.67
N ILE A 16 -14.01 12.45 5.72
CA ILE A 16 -12.83 11.84 6.28
C ILE A 16 -12.80 10.36 5.88
N TYR A 17 -11.69 9.94 5.29
CA TYR A 17 -11.38 8.54 5.04
C TYR A 17 -10.39 8.04 6.07
N HIS A 18 -10.77 7.03 6.84
CA HIS A 18 -9.94 6.39 7.84
C HIS A 18 -9.41 5.04 7.34
N CYS A 19 -8.09 4.87 7.30
CA CYS A 19 -7.47 3.62 6.93
C CYS A 19 -7.31 2.71 8.15
N ILE A 20 -7.88 1.50 8.09
CA ILE A 20 -7.85 0.52 9.18
C ILE A 20 -6.43 -0.05 9.38
N SER A 21 -5.66 -0.25 8.30
CA SER A 21 -4.36 -0.93 8.39
C SER A 21 -3.22 -0.06 8.95
N CYS A 22 -3.36 1.27 8.94
CA CYS A 22 -2.31 2.17 9.41
C CYS A 22 -2.82 3.39 10.20
N ASP A 23 -4.09 3.37 10.59
CA ASP A 23 -4.80 4.40 11.37
C ASP A 23 -4.65 5.84 10.85
N LYS A 24 -4.39 6.00 9.54
CA LYS A 24 -4.27 7.32 8.91
C LYS A 24 -5.64 7.83 8.49
N LYS A 25 -5.87 9.12 8.74
CA LYS A 25 -7.07 9.86 8.30
C LYS A 25 -6.71 10.77 7.13
N TYR A 26 -7.55 10.76 6.10
CA TYR A 26 -7.42 11.59 4.92
C TYR A 26 -8.66 12.46 4.80
N GLN A 27 -8.48 13.78 4.79
CA GLN A 27 -9.56 14.73 4.52
C GLN A 27 -9.63 14.96 3.01
N THR A 28 -10.74 14.61 2.39
CA THR A 28 -10.96 14.78 0.95
C THR A 28 -12.37 15.27 0.68
N THR A 29 -12.65 15.63 -0.57
CA THR A 29 -13.99 15.96 -1.02
C THR A 29 -14.58 14.77 -1.78
N SER A 30 -15.80 14.38 -1.42
CA SER A 30 -16.51 13.28 -2.07
C SER A 30 -17.99 13.60 -2.22
N THR A 31 -18.69 12.85 -3.05
CA THR A 31 -20.17 12.92 -3.13
C THR A 31 -20.85 12.19 -1.98
N TYR A 32 -20.08 11.44 -1.19
CA TYR A 32 -20.57 10.78 0.01
C TYR A 32 -20.59 11.78 1.17
N VAL A 33 -21.59 11.69 2.04
CA VAL A 33 -21.77 12.65 3.14
C VAL A 33 -21.11 12.17 4.44
N ARG A 34 -20.81 10.86 4.56
CA ARG A 34 -20.33 10.26 5.80
C ARG A 34 -18.85 9.93 5.74
N ASP A 35 -18.27 9.75 6.91
CA ASP A 35 -16.91 9.23 7.03
C ASP A 35 -16.85 7.78 6.56
N ASN A 36 -15.73 7.44 5.91
CA ASN A 36 -15.53 6.16 5.24
C ASN A 36 -14.35 5.42 5.85
N LEU A 37 -14.50 4.10 5.97
CA LEU A 37 -13.42 3.20 6.37
C LEU A 37 -12.81 2.54 5.13
N ILE A 38 -11.49 2.61 5.00
CA ILE A 38 -10.73 1.97 3.92
C ILE A 38 -9.85 0.89 4.54
N ASN A 39 -9.82 -0.30 3.94
CA ASN A 39 -8.96 -1.40 4.38
C ASN A 39 -7.48 -1.03 4.27
N ASN A 40 -7.05 -0.56 3.10
CA ASN A 40 -5.64 -0.28 2.80
C ASN A 40 -5.52 1.03 2.00
N CYS A 41 -4.53 1.86 2.32
CA CYS A 41 -4.28 3.13 1.63
C CYS A 41 -2.91 3.13 0.96
N SER A 42 -2.64 4.09 0.08
CA SER A 42 -1.36 4.18 -0.64
C SER A 42 -0.13 4.29 0.27
N ASN A 43 -0.33 4.66 1.54
CA ASN A 43 0.75 4.70 2.52
C ASN A 43 1.15 3.31 3.07
N CYS A 44 0.23 2.36 3.15
CA CYS A 44 0.46 1.03 3.75
C CYS A 44 0.24 -0.13 2.78
N ASN A 45 -0.26 0.16 1.58
CA ASN A 45 -0.43 -0.84 0.56
C ASN A 45 0.94 -1.34 0.09
N ILE A 46 1.11 -2.65 0.18
CA ILE A 46 2.35 -3.41 -0.08
C ILE A 46 2.96 -3.09 -1.45
N PHE A 47 2.13 -2.76 -2.44
CA PHE A 47 2.58 -2.37 -3.77
C PHE A 47 3.25 -0.98 -3.77
N TYR A 48 2.69 -0.03 -3.01
CA TYR A 48 3.19 1.34 -2.94
C TYR A 48 4.35 1.50 -1.95
N THR A 49 4.41 0.68 -0.91
CA THR A 49 5.51 0.67 0.07
C THR A 49 6.73 -0.14 -0.39
N GLY A 50 6.61 -0.95 -1.45
CA GLY A 50 7.69 -1.80 -1.96
C GLY A 50 8.06 -2.97 -1.04
N SER A 51 7.27 -3.24 0.00
CA SER A 51 7.54 -4.30 0.97
C SER A 51 7.43 -5.70 0.37
N LEU A 52 6.66 -5.88 -0.72
CA LEU A 52 6.57 -7.18 -1.43
C LEU A 52 7.94 -7.67 -1.89
N ALA A 53 8.75 -6.78 -2.48
CA ALA A 53 10.08 -7.12 -2.96
C ALA A 53 11.04 -7.45 -1.80
N SER A 54 10.77 -6.88 -0.61
CA SER A 54 11.60 -7.08 0.59
C SER A 54 11.33 -8.43 1.28
N GLU A 55 10.12 -8.97 1.16
CA GLU A 55 9.78 -10.30 1.69
C GLU A 55 10.17 -11.44 0.73
N VAL A 56 10.21 -11.18 -0.58
CA VAL A 56 10.72 -12.11 -1.59
C VAL A 56 12.27 -12.12 -1.61
N LYS A 57 12.91 -12.19 -0.43
CA LYS A 57 14.34 -12.48 -0.28
C LYS A 57 14.70 -13.94 -0.57
N THR A 58 13.87 -14.67 -1.32
CA THR A 58 14.17 -16.01 -1.84
C THR A 58 14.80 -15.94 -3.23
N GLY A 59 15.73 -14.99 -3.43
CA GLY A 59 16.49 -14.87 -4.67
C GLY A 59 17.44 -16.05 -4.88
N MET A 60 17.89 -16.25 -6.12
CA MET A 60 18.89 -17.29 -6.44
C MET A 60 20.20 -17.09 -5.66
N VAL A 61 20.58 -15.84 -5.41
CA VAL A 61 21.78 -15.47 -4.63
C VAL A 61 21.66 -15.93 -3.18
N GLU A 62 20.52 -15.68 -2.53
CA GLU A 62 20.28 -16.13 -1.15
C GLU A 62 20.31 -17.67 -1.06
N LYS A 63 19.67 -18.37 -2.02
CA LYS A 63 19.71 -19.83 -2.11
C LYS A 63 21.13 -20.37 -2.30
N PHE A 64 21.97 -19.67 -3.07
CA PHE A 64 23.38 -20.02 -3.24
C PHE A 64 24.17 -19.84 -1.93
N HIS A 65 23.98 -18.73 -1.22
CA HIS A 65 24.61 -18.50 0.09
C HIS A 65 24.21 -19.57 1.11
N GLN A 66 22.92 -19.92 1.19
CA GLN A 66 22.45 -21.00 2.07
C GLN A 66 23.08 -22.36 1.73
N ARG A 67 23.21 -22.70 0.44
CA ARG A 67 23.87 -23.95 0.00
C ARG A 67 25.35 -23.96 0.33
N SER A 68 26.07 -22.88 0.02
CA SER A 68 27.52 -22.77 0.27
C SER A 68 27.84 -22.80 1.76
N GLN A 69 27.03 -22.17 2.62
CA GLN A 69 27.17 -22.26 4.07
C GLN A 69 26.97 -23.70 4.57
N LYS A 70 25.95 -24.42 4.08
CA LYS A 70 25.73 -25.83 4.42
C LYS A 70 26.91 -26.73 4.04
N VAL A 71 27.49 -26.53 2.86
CA VAL A 71 28.69 -27.28 2.42
C VAL A 71 29.90 -26.97 3.31
N LYS A 72 30.14 -25.68 3.62
CA LYS A 72 31.24 -25.28 4.52
C LYS A 72 31.10 -25.88 5.93
N MET A 73 29.89 -25.93 6.48
CA MET A 73 29.65 -26.55 7.79
C MET A 73 29.94 -28.05 7.77
N LYS A 74 29.54 -28.76 6.70
CA LYS A 74 29.78 -30.20 6.56
C LYS A 74 31.28 -30.52 6.50
N ASN A 75 32.04 -29.72 5.76
CA ASN A 75 33.50 -29.87 5.62
C ASN A 75 34.30 -29.45 6.86
N LYS A 76 33.68 -28.77 7.83
CA LYS A 76 34.32 -28.39 9.11
C LYS A 76 34.18 -29.47 10.18
N ILE A 77 33.25 -30.41 9.98
CA ILE A 77 32.92 -31.49 10.91
C ILE A 77 33.62 -32.80 10.49
N THR A 78 34.19 -32.84 9.28
CA THR A 78 35.03 -33.95 8.77
C THR A 78 36.49 -33.56 8.86
#